data_AF-A0AB34Y4P5-F1
#
_entry.id   AF-A0AB34Y4P5-F1
#
_cell.length_a   1.000
_cell.length_b   1.000
_cell.length_c   1.000
_cell.angle_alpha   90.00
_cell.angle_beta   90.00
_cell.angle_gamma   90.00
#
_symmetry.space_group_name_H-M   'P 1'
#
loop_
_entity.id
_entity.type
_entity.pdbx_description
1 polymer ?
#
loop_
_entity_poly.entity_id
_entity_poly.type
_entity_poly.pdbx_seq_one_letter_code
_entity_poly.pdbx_strand_id
1 'polypeptide(L)'
;MKFYRKQPIEAEQFDGSNEMVDKYELIDAGTMLGTHHSPELYLTGSGKVYVGDWIATGINGKHWLITDGVFKKEYAELPVVPKAVADWIEKCKHDGTSVGDMLCSERRPEKMRDWMALTPGTYEFNQKKYTECQNFVARAWLDGYVVEEEK
;
A
#
# COMPACT_ATOMS: atom_id res chain seq x y z
N MET A 1 17.30 2.36 20.36
CA MET A 1 17.50 2.71 18.94
C MET A 1 16.19 2.42 18.20
N LYS A 2 15.76 3.26 17.25
CA LYS A 2 14.51 3.06 16.48
C LYS A 2 14.85 2.71 15.03
N PHE A 3 14.05 1.83 14.42
CA PHE A 3 14.21 1.38 13.04
C PHE A 3 12.86 1.45 12.32
N TYR A 4 12.88 1.57 10.99
CA TYR A 4 11.69 1.50 10.15
C TYR A 4 11.94 0.54 8.99
N ARG A 5 10.86 -0.03 8.44
CA ARG A 5 10.94 -0.85 7.23
C ARG A 5 11.05 0.08 6.02
N LYS A 6 12.13 -0.07 5.24
CA LYS A 6 12.43 0.82 4.10
C LYS A 6 11.55 0.58 2.88
N GLN A 7 10.81 -0.52 2.85
CA GLN A 7 9.98 -0.93 1.72
C GLN A 7 8.59 -1.32 2.21
N PRO A 8 7.56 -1.14 1.36
CA PRO A 8 6.21 -1.58 1.67
C PRO A 8 6.12 -3.09 1.92
N ILE A 9 4.95 -3.52 2.39
CA ILE A 9 4.62 -4.93 2.57
C ILE A 9 3.50 -5.27 1.60
N GLU A 10 3.48 -6.52 1.15
CA GLU A 10 2.26 -7.11 0.60
C GLU A 10 1.49 -7.72 1.76
N ALA A 11 0.16 -7.58 1.75
CA ALA A 11 -0.71 -8.19 2.73
C ALA A 11 -2.04 -8.53 2.09
N GLU A 12 -2.55 -9.71 2.42
CA GLU A 12 -3.85 -10.20 1.95
C GLU A 12 -4.73 -10.49 3.15
N GLN A 13 -5.99 -10.04 3.09
CA GLN A 13 -6.96 -10.33 4.14
C GLN A 13 -7.45 -11.78 3.98
N PHE A 14 -7.38 -12.55 5.06
CA PHE A 14 -7.83 -13.92 5.10
C PHE A 14 -9.36 -14.00 5.04
N ASP A 15 -9.89 -14.59 3.98
CA ASP A 15 -11.32 -14.68 3.71
C ASP A 15 -11.97 -16.00 4.17
N GLY A 16 -11.16 -16.96 4.66
CA GLY A 16 -11.63 -18.28 5.06
C GLY A 16 -11.73 -19.30 3.92
N SER A 17 -11.29 -18.94 2.71
CA SER A 17 -11.34 -19.81 1.54
C SER A 17 -10.29 -20.93 1.61
N ASN A 18 -10.60 -22.08 0.99
CA ASN A 18 -9.64 -23.17 0.84
C ASN A 18 -8.44 -22.75 -0.03
N GLU A 19 -8.68 -21.86 -1.00
CA GLU A 19 -7.63 -21.29 -1.85
C GLU A 19 -6.57 -20.56 -1.02
N MET A 20 -6.97 -19.75 -0.03
CA MET A 20 -6.03 -19.09 0.86
C MET A 20 -5.39 -20.07 1.86
N VAL A 21 -6.13 -21.08 2.33
CA VAL A 21 -5.58 -22.15 3.18
C VAL A 21 -4.44 -22.87 2.46
N ASP A 22 -4.65 -23.26 1.20
CA ASP A 22 -3.65 -23.93 0.37
C ASP A 22 -2.48 -22.99 0.04
N LYS A 23 -2.78 -21.75 -0.37
CA LYS A 23 -1.76 -20.75 -0.74
C LYS A 23 -0.76 -20.46 0.38
N TYR A 24 -1.24 -20.39 1.62
CA TYR A 24 -0.40 -20.08 2.80
C TYR A 24 -0.04 -21.30 3.64
N GLU A 25 -0.35 -22.50 3.15
CA GLU A 25 -0.10 -23.78 3.81
C GLU A 25 -0.60 -23.77 5.27
N LEU A 26 -1.82 -23.24 5.49
CA LEU A 26 -2.39 -23.14 6.84
C LEU A 26 -2.67 -24.54 7.39
N ILE A 27 -2.30 -24.74 8.65
CA ILE A 27 -2.50 -26.01 9.34
C ILE A 27 -3.88 -26.01 9.96
N ASP A 28 -4.71 -26.98 9.58
CA ASP A 28 -5.98 -27.22 10.25
C ASP A 28 -5.79 -28.18 11.43
N ALA A 29 -5.97 -27.66 12.64
CA ALA A 29 -5.99 -28.40 13.90
C ALA A 29 -7.41 -28.50 14.48
N GLY A 30 -8.42 -28.34 13.62
CA GLY A 30 -9.82 -28.41 13.95
C GLY A 30 -10.28 -29.77 14.47
N THR A 31 -11.48 -29.78 15.04
CA THR A 31 -12.09 -31.00 15.58
C THR A 31 -13.13 -31.55 14.61
N MET A 32 -13.09 -32.86 14.38
CA MET A 32 -14.12 -33.61 13.66
C MET A 32 -15.11 -34.24 14.66
N LEU A 33 -16.39 -33.95 14.48
CA LEU A 33 -17.51 -34.57 15.21
C LEU A 33 -18.48 -35.20 14.21
N GLY A 34 -18.26 -36.50 13.93
CA GLY A 34 -18.99 -37.20 12.87
C GLY A 34 -18.70 -36.58 11.50
N THR A 35 -19.72 -36.08 10.82
CA THR A 35 -19.58 -35.35 9.54
C THR A 35 -19.42 -33.84 9.71
N HIS A 36 -19.51 -33.32 10.95
CA HIS A 36 -19.32 -31.91 11.24
C HIS A 36 -17.85 -31.62 11.51
N HIS A 37 -17.32 -30.63 10.80
CA HIS A 37 -15.97 -30.13 10.97
C HIS A 37 -16.00 -28.71 11.55
N SER A 38 -15.27 -28.50 12.64
CA SER A 38 -15.01 -27.18 13.20
C SER A 38 -13.54 -26.84 12.96
N PRO A 39 -13.18 -26.16 11.86
CA PRO A 39 -11.79 -25.89 11.50
C PRO A 39 -11.12 -24.97 12.51
N GLU A 40 -9.84 -25.22 12.77
CA GLU A 40 -8.97 -24.29 13.50
C GLU A 40 -7.67 -24.10 12.73
N LEU A 41 -7.56 -22.95 12.04
CA LEU A 41 -6.45 -22.69 11.13
C LEU A 41 -5.30 -21.97 11.81
N TYR A 42 -4.08 -22.41 11.54
CA TYR A 42 -2.85 -21.85 12.08
C TYR A 42 -1.86 -21.52 10.97
N LEU A 43 -1.29 -20.31 11.02
CA LEU A 43 -0.16 -19.92 10.19
C LEU A 43 1.14 -20.30 10.92
N THR A 44 1.96 -21.11 10.26
CA THR A 44 3.22 -21.61 10.82
C THR A 44 4.10 -20.47 11.34
N GLY A 45 4.46 -20.55 12.63
CA GLY A 45 5.28 -19.55 13.31
C GLY A 45 4.58 -18.24 13.69
N SER A 46 3.29 -18.08 13.42
CA SER A 46 2.50 -16.89 13.80
C SER A 46 1.34 -17.20 14.75
N GLY A 47 0.67 -18.33 14.59
CA GLY A 47 -0.44 -18.76 15.46
C GLY A 47 -1.78 -18.87 14.74
N LYS A 48 -2.87 -18.87 15.52
CA LYS A 48 -4.24 -19.07 15.02
C LYS A 48 -4.69 -17.89 14.15
N VAL A 49 -5.28 -18.20 13.01
CA VAL A 49 -5.77 -17.23 12.01
C VAL A 49 -7.29 -17.16 12.08
N TYR A 50 -7.85 -15.96 12.05
CA TYR A 50 -9.30 -15.75 11.94
C TYR A 50 -9.65 -15.07 10.62
N VAL A 51 -10.86 -15.36 10.12
CA VAL A 51 -11.41 -14.63 8.97
C VAL A 51 -11.42 -13.14 9.29
N GLY A 52 -10.86 -12.34 8.38
CA GLY A 52 -10.66 -10.89 8.53
C GLY A 52 -9.26 -10.49 9.00
N ASP A 53 -8.46 -11.40 9.54
CA ASP A 53 -7.04 -11.12 9.82
C ASP A 53 -6.24 -10.97 8.51
N TRP A 54 -5.04 -10.40 8.61
CA TRP A 54 -4.18 -10.11 7.47
C TRP A 54 -2.92 -10.98 7.51
N ILE A 55 -2.58 -11.59 6.38
CA ILE A 55 -1.35 -12.35 6.20
C ILE A 55 -0.40 -11.47 5.39
N ALA A 56 0.67 -11.01 6.03
CA ALA A 56 1.67 -10.15 5.42
C ALA A 56 2.85 -10.95 4.88
N THR A 57 3.38 -10.54 3.73
CA THR A 57 4.48 -11.21 3.04
C THR A 57 5.75 -10.35 3.07
N GLY A 58 6.85 -10.99 3.46
CA GLY A 58 8.19 -10.39 3.53
C GLY A 58 9.02 -10.63 2.29
N ILE A 59 10.18 -9.96 2.22
CA ILE A 59 11.12 -10.02 1.07
C ILE A 59 11.59 -11.45 0.74
N ASN A 60 11.60 -12.35 1.73
CA ASN A 60 12.04 -13.75 1.55
C ASN A 60 10.86 -14.73 1.43
N GLY A 61 9.65 -14.24 1.11
CA GLY A 61 8.43 -15.06 1.13
C GLY A 61 7.97 -15.46 2.53
N LYS A 62 8.62 -14.97 3.60
CA LYS A 62 8.19 -15.24 4.97
C LYS A 62 6.85 -14.55 5.24
N HIS A 63 5.88 -15.30 5.73
CA HIS A 63 4.58 -14.78 6.14
C HIS A 63 4.51 -14.50 7.64
N TRP A 64 3.72 -13.51 8.04
CA TRP A 64 3.31 -13.33 9.43
C TRP A 64 1.88 -12.81 9.52
N LEU A 65 1.22 -13.18 10.63
CA LEU A 65 -0.15 -12.77 10.92
C LEU A 65 -0.20 -11.36 11.51
N ILE A 66 -1.18 -10.57 11.09
CA ILE A 66 -1.53 -9.27 11.66
C ILE A 66 -3.04 -9.27 11.87
N THR A 67 -3.51 -8.92 13.06
CA THR A 67 -4.96 -8.82 13.30
C THR A 67 -5.55 -7.62 12.58
N ASP A 68 -6.83 -7.69 12.18
CA ASP A 68 -7.50 -6.59 11.46
C ASP A 68 -7.38 -5.23 12.17
N GLY A 69 -7.57 -5.22 13.50
CA GLY A 69 -7.47 -4.01 14.31
C GLY A 69 -6.06 -3.42 14.36
N VAL A 70 -5.02 -4.26 14.34
CA VAL A 70 -3.62 -3.79 14.27
C VAL A 70 -3.31 -3.32 12.85
N PHE A 71 -3.76 -4.05 11.83
CA PHE A 71 -3.51 -3.73 10.43
C PHE A 71 -4.05 -2.34 10.09
N LYS A 72 -5.33 -2.09 10.36
CA LYS A 72 -5.99 -0.80 10.08
C LYS A 72 -5.42 0.38 10.87
N LYS A 73 -4.76 0.12 12.00
CA LYS A 73 -4.18 1.15 12.86
C LYS A 73 -2.75 1.51 12.44
N GLU A 74 -1.95 0.51 12.08
CA GLU A 74 -0.50 0.67 11.91
C GLU A 74 -0.06 0.70 10.43
N TYR A 75 -0.94 0.32 9.50
CA TYR A 75 -0.63 0.27 8.06
C TYR A 75 -1.55 1.18 7.25
N ALA A 76 -1.00 1.67 6.14
CA ALA A 76 -1.71 2.49 5.17
C ALA A 76 -1.39 1.99 3.75
N GLU A 77 -2.35 2.08 2.86
CA GLU A 77 -2.16 1.79 1.45
C GLU A 77 -1.19 2.79 0.81
N LEU A 78 -0.53 2.35 -0.26
CA LEU A 78 0.31 3.23 -1.05
C LEU A 78 -0.54 4.29 -1.78
N PRO A 79 -0.02 5.52 -1.94
CA PRO A 79 -0.62 6.52 -2.80
C PRO A 79 -0.85 5.98 -4.22
N VAL A 80 -2.07 6.14 -4.72
CA VAL A 80 -2.41 5.85 -6.12
C VAL A 80 -2.24 7.15 -6.91
N VAL A 81 -1.29 7.17 -7.85
CA VAL A 81 -0.88 8.39 -8.56
C VAL A 81 -1.21 8.30 -10.06
N PRO A 82 -1.55 9.42 -10.71
CA PRO A 82 -1.65 9.46 -12.16
C PRO A 82 -0.29 9.17 -12.82
N LYS A 83 -0.32 8.59 -14.02
CA LYS A 83 0.89 8.29 -14.80
C LYS A 83 1.84 9.49 -14.97
N ALA A 84 1.30 10.68 -15.23
CA ALA A 84 2.12 11.90 -15.35
C ALA A 84 2.89 12.25 -14.06
N VAL A 85 2.36 11.87 -12.89
CA VAL A 85 3.03 12.05 -11.60
C VAL A 85 4.09 10.96 -11.41
N ALA A 86 3.76 9.71 -11.75
CA ALA A 86 4.72 8.59 -11.72
C ALA A 86 5.94 8.86 -12.61
N ASP A 87 5.71 9.21 -13.88
CA ASP A 87 6.77 9.53 -14.85
C ASP A 87 7.70 10.65 -14.35
N TRP A 88 7.12 11.66 -13.68
CA TRP A 88 7.90 12.74 -13.10
C TRP A 88 8.72 12.29 -11.89
N ILE A 89 8.14 11.48 -11.00
CA ILE A 89 8.87 10.90 -9.86
C ILE A 89 10.05 10.08 -10.36
N GLU A 90 9.85 9.22 -11.35
CA GLU A 90 10.91 8.37 -11.93
C GLU A 90 12.02 9.19 -12.55
N LYS A 91 11.66 10.19 -13.38
CA LYS A 91 12.63 11.12 -13.96
C LYS A 91 13.44 11.84 -12.87
N CYS A 92 12.79 12.39 -11.86
CA CYS A 92 13.48 13.08 -10.77
C CYS A 92 14.42 12.16 -9.99
N LYS A 93 14.02 10.91 -9.72
CA LYS A 93 14.90 9.92 -9.07
C LYS A 93 16.10 9.56 -9.93
N HIS A 94 15.90 9.37 -11.23
CA HIS A 94 16.97 9.11 -12.19
C HIS A 94 17.98 10.27 -12.27
N ASP A 95 17.48 11.51 -12.30
CA ASP A 95 18.29 12.72 -12.45
C ASP A 95 18.95 13.18 -11.12
N GLY A 96 18.73 12.46 -10.01
CA GLY A 96 19.25 12.84 -8.70
C GLY A 96 18.61 14.12 -8.12
N THR A 97 17.40 14.46 -8.58
CA THR A 97 16.66 15.65 -8.12
C THR A 97 16.15 15.44 -6.69
N SER A 98 16.31 16.45 -5.83
CA SER A 98 15.79 16.40 -4.46
C SER A 98 14.25 16.46 -4.43
N VAL A 99 13.63 15.96 -3.36
CA VAL A 99 12.17 16.06 -3.17
C VAL A 99 11.68 17.53 -3.17
N GLY A 100 12.49 18.45 -2.66
CA GLY A 100 12.19 19.89 -2.66
C GLY A 100 12.16 20.45 -4.09
N ASP A 101 13.14 20.08 -4.91
CA ASP A 101 13.21 20.50 -6.30
C ASP A 101 12.11 19.86 -7.16
N MET A 102 11.77 18.60 -6.91
CA MET A 102 10.66 17.89 -7.58
C MET A 102 9.31 18.58 -7.34
N LEU A 103 9.08 19.10 -6.13
CA LEU A 103 7.84 19.79 -5.75
C LEU A 103 7.81 21.27 -6.17
N CYS A 104 8.95 21.83 -6.62
CA CYS A 104 9.07 23.23 -7.01
C CYS A 104 8.17 23.56 -8.20
N SER A 105 7.41 24.65 -8.11
CA SER A 105 6.42 25.02 -9.13
C SER A 105 7.00 25.22 -10.52
N GLU A 106 8.21 25.78 -10.61
CA GLU A 106 8.86 26.19 -11.85
C GLU A 106 9.46 25.03 -12.65
N ARG A 107 9.72 23.89 -11.99
CA ARG A 107 10.41 22.74 -12.60
C ARG A 107 9.47 21.62 -13.03
N ARG A 108 8.20 21.65 -12.60
CA ARG A 108 7.24 20.59 -12.86
C ARG A 108 6.72 20.61 -14.30
N PRO A 109 6.50 19.43 -14.92
CA PRO A 109 5.77 19.34 -16.18
C PRO A 109 4.36 19.93 -16.05
N GLU A 110 3.86 20.49 -17.14
CA GLU A 110 2.53 21.12 -17.20
C GLU A 110 1.41 20.21 -16.68
N LYS A 111 1.38 18.95 -17.13
CA LYS A 111 0.37 17.97 -16.68
C LYS A 111 0.38 17.75 -15.15
N MET A 112 1.56 17.74 -14.53
CA MET A 112 1.67 17.62 -13.08
C MET A 112 1.25 18.91 -12.38
N ARG A 113 1.70 20.06 -12.90
CA ARG A 113 1.31 21.39 -12.37
C ARG A 113 -0.21 21.51 -12.35
N ASP A 114 -0.86 21.21 -13.46
CA ASP A 114 -2.30 21.36 -13.64
C ASP A 114 -3.07 20.39 -12.74
N TRP A 115 -2.61 19.14 -12.64
CA TRP A 115 -3.17 18.15 -11.72
C TRP A 115 -3.13 18.62 -10.26
N MET A 116 -2.02 19.22 -9.81
CA MET A 116 -1.83 19.65 -8.43
C MET A 116 -2.53 20.98 -8.11
N ALA A 117 -2.47 21.95 -9.03
CA ALA A 117 -2.72 23.35 -8.71
C ALA A 117 -4.10 23.85 -9.17
N LEU A 118 -4.66 23.25 -10.23
CA LEU A 118 -5.89 23.74 -10.85
C LEU A 118 -7.12 22.97 -10.38
N THR A 119 -8.23 23.68 -10.25
CA THR A 119 -9.55 23.04 -10.10
C THR A 119 -9.91 22.31 -11.39
N PRO A 120 -10.34 21.03 -11.34
CA PRO A 120 -10.72 20.29 -12.54
C PRO A 120 -11.77 21.04 -13.37
N GLY A 121 -11.48 21.26 -14.66
CA GLY A 121 -12.37 21.99 -15.56
C GLY A 121 -12.28 23.52 -15.48
N THR A 122 -11.39 24.09 -14.65
CA THR A 122 -11.13 25.54 -14.62
C THR A 122 -9.63 25.84 -14.60
N TYR A 123 -9.27 27.12 -14.71
CA TYR A 123 -7.91 27.62 -14.56
C TYR A 123 -7.68 28.31 -13.20
N GLU A 124 -8.56 28.05 -12.23
CA GLU A 124 -8.45 28.68 -10.90
C GLU A 124 -7.48 27.89 -10.01
N PHE A 125 -6.56 28.62 -9.37
CA PHE A 125 -5.61 28.07 -8.44
C PHE A 125 -6.28 27.70 -7.11
N ASN A 126 -6.13 26.45 -6.69
CA ASN A 126 -6.70 25.93 -5.44
C ASN A 126 -5.58 25.64 -4.43
N GLN A 127 -5.36 26.57 -3.50
CA GLN A 127 -4.29 26.48 -2.50
C GLN A 127 -4.42 25.24 -1.59
N LYS A 128 -5.67 24.86 -1.23
CA LYS A 128 -5.91 23.70 -0.37
C LYS A 128 -5.53 22.41 -1.10
N LYS A 129 -6.04 22.22 -2.32
CA LYS A 129 -5.71 21.09 -3.19
C LYS A 129 -4.21 21.03 -3.45
N TYR A 130 -3.58 22.17 -3.72
CA TYR A 130 -2.14 22.24 -3.96
C TYR A 130 -1.33 21.67 -2.79
N THR A 131 -1.70 22.05 -1.57
CA THR A 131 -1.03 21.58 -0.34
C THR A 131 -1.25 20.08 -0.11
N GLU A 132 -2.49 19.61 -0.31
CA GLU A 132 -2.84 18.19 -0.20
C GLU A 132 -2.08 17.34 -1.23
N CYS A 133 -2.03 17.79 -2.48
CA CYS A 133 -1.27 17.13 -3.55
C CYS A 133 0.24 17.12 -3.27
N GLN A 134 0.82 18.18 -2.70
CA GLN A 134 2.23 18.19 -2.34
C GLN A 134 2.57 17.12 -1.30
N ASN A 135 1.76 17.03 -0.24
CA ASN A 135 1.93 15.99 0.78
C ASN A 135 1.73 14.59 0.20
N PHE A 136 0.74 14.43 -0.69
CA PHE A 136 0.46 13.17 -1.36
C PHE A 136 1.62 12.71 -2.26
N VAL A 137 2.18 13.62 -3.08
CA VAL A 137 3.35 13.32 -3.93
C VAL A 137 4.59 13.05 -3.07
N ALA A 138 4.76 13.75 -1.95
CA ALA A 138 5.86 13.47 -1.03
C ALA A 138 5.76 12.06 -0.41
N ARG A 139 4.55 11.62 -0.03
CA ARG A 139 4.30 10.23 0.39
C ARG A 139 4.62 9.25 -0.73
N ALA A 140 4.15 9.50 -1.95
CA ALA A 140 4.45 8.65 -3.11
C ALA A 140 5.96 8.51 -3.36
N TRP A 141 6.69 9.62 -3.25
CA TRP A 141 8.14 9.64 -3.40
C TRP A 141 8.87 8.77 -2.36
N LEU A 142 8.45 8.88 -1.09
CA LEU A 142 9.10 8.24 0.06
C LEU A 142 8.69 6.78 0.25
N ASP A 143 7.40 6.49 0.19
CA ASP A 143 6.82 5.19 0.53
C ASP A 143 6.71 4.26 -0.68
N GLY A 144 6.69 4.82 -1.89
CA GLY A 144 6.27 4.14 -3.11
C GLY A 144 4.84 4.53 -3.51
N TYR A 145 4.39 4.05 -4.67
CA TYR A 145 3.07 4.36 -5.22
C TYR A 145 2.56 3.25 -6.12
N VAL A 146 1.26 3.29 -6.41
CA VAL A 146 0.60 2.52 -7.46
C VAL A 146 0.21 3.49 -8.58
N VAL A 147 0.34 3.09 -9.84
CA VAL A 147 -0.07 3.93 -10.98
C VAL A 147 -1.54 3.67 -11.29
N GLU A 148 -2.34 4.72 -11.44
CA GLU A 148 -3.72 4.62 -11.92
C GLU A 148 -3.75 3.91 -13.29
N GLU A 149 -4.55 2.85 -13.42
CA GLU A 149 -4.81 2.23 -14.73
C GLU A 149 -5.53 3.25 -15.63
N GLU A 150 -5.02 3.43 -16.86
CA GLU A 150 -5.70 4.25 -17.87
C GLU A 150 -7.03 3.54 -18.23
N LYS A 151 -8.15 4.09 -17.74
CA LYS A 151 -9.51 3.66 -18.13
C LYS A 151 -9.86 4.12 -19.54
#